data_AF-A0A1G1GIP0-F1
#
_entry.id   AF-A0A1G1GIP0-F1
#
_cell.length_a   1.000
_cell.length_b   1.000
_cell.length_c   1.000
_cell.angle_alpha   90.00
_cell.angle_beta   90.00
_cell.angle_gamma   90.00
#
_symmetry.space_group_name_H-M   'P 1'
#
loop_
_entity.id
_entity.type
_entity.pdbx_description
1 polymer ?
#
loop_
_entity_poly.entity_id
_entity_poly.type
_entity_poly.pdbx_seq_one_letter_code
_entity_poly.pdbx_strand_id
1 'polypeptide(L)' 'MKQNIADILKEALKLPPEARAALAGTLLDSLDDTVDRDAESAWEAEILLRLKEIDEGKVKLMPWSEARTKISGQ' A
#
# COMPACT_ATOMS: atom_id res chain seq x y z
N MET A 1 9.82 5.13 30.05
CA MET A 1 8.46 4.76 30.50
C MET A 1 7.90 3.74 29.51
N LYS A 2 7.40 2.59 29.96
CA LYS A 2 6.60 1.70 29.10
C LYS A 2 5.21 2.32 28.99
N GLN A 3 4.90 2.95 27.86
CA GLN A 3 3.55 3.39 27.58
C GLN A 3 2.67 2.15 27.32
N ASN A 4 1.48 2.12 27.91
CA ASN A 4 0.52 1.04 27.68
C ASN A 4 -0.21 1.28 26.35
N ILE A 5 -0.26 0.25 25.49
CA ILE A 5 -0.93 0.32 24.17
C ILE A 5 -2.38 0.77 24.32
N ALA A 6 -3.08 0.35 25.38
CA ALA A 6 -4.46 0.73 25.64
C ALA A 6 -4.62 2.24 25.87
N ASP A 7 -3.67 2.87 26.56
CA ASP A 7 -3.70 4.32 26.82
C ASP A 7 -3.38 5.11 25.54
N ILE A 8 -2.43 4.65 24.73
CA ILE A 8 -2.11 5.26 23.42
C ILE A 8 -3.32 5.20 22.49
N LEU A 9 -3.96 4.02 22.40
CA LEU A 9 -5.16 3.85 21.58
C LEU A 9 -6.29 4.77 22.05
N LYS A 10 -6.49 4.87 23.37
CA LYS A 10 -7.52 5.76 23.95
C LYS A 10 -7.29 7.22 23.56
N GLU A 11 -6.06 7.70 23.60
CA GLU A 11 -5.74 9.07 23.18
C GLU A 11 -5.87 9.26 21.65
N ALA A 12 -5.42 8.29 20.86
CA ALA A 12 -5.56 8.33 19.40
C ALA A 12 -7.03 8.40 18.97
N LEU A 13 -7.93 7.68 19.64
CA LEU A 13 -9.36 7.69 19.33
C LEU A 13 -10.06 9.02 19.63
N LYS A 14 -9.47 9.91 20.44
CA LYS A 14 -10.00 11.27 20.67
C LYS A 14 -9.73 12.23 19.51
N LEU A 15 -8.80 11.89 18.61
CA LEU A 15 -8.48 12.71 17.45
C LEU A 15 -9.63 12.70 16.41
N PRO A 16 -9.79 13.76 15.61
CA PRO A 16 -10.66 13.76 14.44
C PRO A 16 -10.32 12.62 13.45
N PRO A 17 -11.28 12.15 12.64
CA PRO A 17 -11.06 11.05 11.69
C PRO A 17 -9.82 11.21 10.81
N GLU A 18 -9.57 12.42 10.31
CA GLU A 18 -8.47 12.73 9.40
C GLU A 18 -7.12 12.60 10.11
N ALA A 19 -7.03 13.09 11.35
CA ALA A 19 -5.83 12.98 12.17
C ALA A 19 -5.56 11.52 12.60
N ARG A 20 -6.60 10.73 12.84
CA ARG A 20 -6.44 9.28 13.08
C ARG A 20 -5.92 8.55 11.85
N ALA A 21 -6.45 8.87 10.67
CA ALA A 21 -5.99 8.29 9.42
C ALA A 21 -4.52 8.64 9.15
N ALA A 22 -4.12 9.90 9.37
CA ALA A 22 -2.72 10.31 9.25
C ALA A 22 -1.81 9.58 10.24
N LEU A 23 -2.21 9.48 11.52
CA LEU A 23 -1.45 8.75 12.54
C LEU A 23 -1.30 7.27 12.19
N ALA A 24 -2.38 6.62 11.74
CA ALA A 24 -2.35 5.23 11.30
C ALA A 24 -1.41 5.04 10.11
N GLY A 25 -1.44 5.94 9.13
CA GLY A 25 -0.52 5.95 7.99
C GLY A 25 0.94 6.04 8.43
N THR A 26 1.28 7.04 9.25
CA THR A 26 2.66 7.18 9.77
C THR A 26 3.13 5.97 10.57
N LEU A 27 2.25 5.33 11.35
CA LEU A 27 2.59 4.11 12.07
C LEU A 27 2.84 2.94 11.11
N LEU A 28 2.03 2.80 10.06
CA LEU A 28 2.26 1.78 9.03
C LEU A 28 3.57 2.02 8.28
N ASP A 29 3.84 3.27 7.88
CA ASP A 29 5.10 3.65 7.21
C ASP A 29 6.31 3.34 8.10
N SER A 30 6.17 3.52 9.42
CA SER A 30 7.25 3.22 10.37
C SER A 30 7.54 1.72 10.53
N LEU A 31 6.68 0.84 10.03
CA LEU A 31 6.92 -0.61 10.00
C LEU A 31 7.66 -1.04 8.73
N ASP A 32 7.77 -0.16 7.74
CA ASP A 32 8.44 -0.42 6.46
C ASP A 32 9.96 -0.18 6.58
N ASP A 33 10.56 -0.83 7.60
CA ASP A 33 11.92 -0.53 8.10
C ASP A 33 13.04 -0.88 7.10
N THR A 34 12.77 -1.70 6.07
CA THR A 34 13.75 -2.03 5.05
C THR A 34 13.12 -2.14 3.67
N VAL A 35 13.37 -1.13 2.84
CA VAL A 35 13.20 -1.26 1.39
C VAL A 35 14.24 -2.27 0.90
N ASP A 36 13.79 -3.45 0.53
CA ASP A 36 14.60 -4.40 -0.21
C ASP A 36 14.86 -3.79 -1.60
N ARG A 37 16.07 -3.28 -1.81
CA ARG A 37 16.44 -2.61 -3.07
C ARG A 37 16.45 -3.54 -4.27
N ASP A 38 16.66 -4.84 -4.03
CA ASP A 38 16.58 -5.83 -5.10
C ASP A 38 15.12 -6.07 -5.48
N ALA A 39 14.21 -6.11 -4.49
CA ALA A 39 12.78 -6.13 -4.74
C ALA A 39 12.30 -4.88 -5.50
N GLU A 40 12.73 -3.68 -5.09
CA GLU A 40 12.38 -2.43 -5.77
C GLU A 40 12.86 -2.41 -7.22
N SER A 41 14.11 -2.82 -7.47
CA SER A 41 14.68 -2.89 -8.81
C SER A 41 13.95 -3.93 -9.68
N ALA A 42 13.56 -5.06 -9.10
CA ALA A 42 12.78 -6.08 -9.79
C ALA A 42 11.36 -5.59 -10.14
N TRP A 43 10.73 -4.81 -9.25
CA TRP A 43 9.44 -4.18 -9.49
C TRP A 43 9.50 -3.14 -10.61
N GLU A 44 10.53 -2.29 -10.62
CA GLU A 44 10.73 -1.31 -11.70
C GLU A 44 10.89 -2.01 -13.06
N ALA A 45 11.71 -3.06 -13.12
CA ALA A 45 11.92 -3.86 -14.33
C ALA A 45 10.61 -4.51 -14.82
N GLU A 46 9.80 -5.06 -13.91
CA GLU A 46 8.51 -5.66 -14.23
C GLU A 46 7.50 -4.62 -14.75
N ILE A 47 7.45 -3.43 -14.14
CA ILE A 47 6.57 -2.34 -14.61
C ILE A 47 6.93 -1.95 -16.05
N LEU A 48 8.22 -1.74 -16.33
CA LEU A 48 8.69 -1.40 -17.68
C LEU A 48 8.36 -2.50 -18.69
N LEU A 49 8.53 -3.77 -18.31
CA LEU A 49 8.17 -4.91 -19.14
C LEU A 49 6.66 -4.92 -19.45
N ARG A 50 5.80 -4.77 -18.44
CA ARG A 50 4.35 -4.76 -18.63
C ARG A 50 3.88 -3.60 -19.49
N LEU A 51 4.43 -2.41 -19.32
CA LEU A 51 4.11 -1.26 -20.17
C LEU A 51 4.42 -1.58 -21.63
N LYS A 52 5.60 -2.14 -21.90
CA LYS A 52 5.98 -2.55 -23.26
C LYS A 52 5.04 -3.61 -23.83
N GLU A 53 4.64 -4.61 -23.05
CA GLU A 53 3.69 -5.63 -23.50
C GLU A 53 2.31 -5.04 -23.85
N ILE A 54 1.88 -4.03 -23.10
CA ILE A 54 0.64 -3.29 -23.39
C ILE A 54 0.78 -2.52 -24.70
N ASP A 55 1.86 -1.75 -24.85
CA ASP A 55 2.13 -0.93 -26.03
C ASP A 55 2.26 -1.79 -27.31
N GLU A 56 2.87 -2.97 -27.19
CA GLU A 56 3.01 -3.94 -28.28
C GLU A 56 1.75 -4.81 -28.49
N GLY A 57 0.70 -4.64 -27.68
CA GLY A 57 -0.56 -5.40 -27.78
C GLY A 57 -0.41 -6.89 -27.46
N LYS A 58 0.61 -7.27 -26.70
CA LYS A 58 0.91 -8.67 -26.34
C LYS A 58 0.01 -9.22 -25.24
N VAL A 59 -0.67 -8.34 -24.50
CA VAL A 59 -1.53 -8.71 -23.37
C VAL A 59 -2.96 -8.26 -23.61
N LYS A 60 -3.91 -9.05 -23.08
CA LYS A 60 -5.33 -8.67 -23.06
C LYS A 60 -5.61 -7.86 -21.80
N LEU A 61 -5.92 -6.57 -21.98
CA LEU A 61 -6.33 -5.71 -20.89
C LEU A 61 -7.72 -6.09 -20.37
N MET A 62 -7.94 -5.83 -19.08
CA MET A 62 -9.25 -5.95 -18.45
C MET A 62 -9.72 -4.58 -17.94
N PRO A 63 -11.03 -4.30 -17.94
CA PRO A 63 -11.56 -3.08 -17.34
C PRO A 63 -11.20 -2.98 -15.85
N TRP A 64 -10.92 -1.77 -15.37
CA TRP A 64 -10.58 -1.52 -13.97
C TRP A 64 -11.66 -2.01 -12.99
N SER A 65 -12.94 -1.89 -13.36
CA SER A 65 -14.05 -2.40 -12.54
C SER A 65 -13.92 -3.90 -12.27
N GLU A 66 -13.59 -4.69 -13.30
CA GLU A 66 -13.40 -6.14 -13.16
C GLU A 66 -12.10 -6.46 -12.39
N ALA A 67 -11.02 -5.72 -12.63
CA ALA A 67 -9.76 -5.89 -11.90
C ALA A 67 -9.95 -5.65 -10.39
N ARG A 68 -10.65 -4.57 -10.05
CA ARG A 68 -10.91 -4.18 -8.66
C ARG A 68 -11.68 -5.26 -7.90
N THR A 69 -12.73 -5.82 -8.50
CA THR A 69 -13.50 -6.96 -7.94
C THR A 69 -12.57 -8.12 -7.55
N LYS A 70 -11.66 -8.51 -8.47
CA LYS A 70 -10.70 -9.60 -8.21
C LYS A 70 -9.71 -9.27 -7.09
N ILE A 71 -9.19 -8.04 -7.05
CA ILE A 71 -8.21 -7.60 -6.04
C ILE A 71 -8.84 -7.54 -4.64
N SER A 72 -10.06 -7.01 -4.52
CA SER A 72 -10.73 -6.85 -3.23
C SER A 72 -11.30 -8.16 -2.67
N GLY A 73 -11.28 -9.26 -3.44
CA GLY A 73 -11.86 -10.54 -3.03
C GLY A 73 -13.38 -10.49 -2.79
N GLN A 74 -14.08 -9.54 -3.44
CA GLN A 74 -15.53 -9.34 -3.36
C GLN A 74 -16.21 -9.81 -4.63
#